data_AF-A0A3N5HH49-F1
#
_entry.id   AF-A0A3N5HH49-F1
#
_cell.length_a   1.000
_cell.length_b   1.000
_cell.length_c   1.000
_cell.angle_alpha   90.00
_cell.angle_beta   90.00
_cell.angle_gamma   90.00
#
_symmetry.space_group_name_H-M   'P 1'
#
loop_
_entity.id
_entity.type
_entity.pdbx_description
1 polymer ?
#
loop_
_entity_poly.entity_id
_entity_poly.type
_entity_poly.pdbx_seq_one_letter_code
_entity_poly.pdbx_strand_id
1 'polypeptide(L)'
;MNRLRICALGPGDRDAAVAVINTAARWDRDFLPAAEIHDLEMTPEQWEAEARRLVWYGVFDADVLVAVGGLEHVRDAALLR
;
A
#
# COMPACT_ATOMS: atom_id res chain seq x y z
N MET A 1 -12.20 2.10 -21.39
CA MET A 1 -11.85 0.82 -20.72
C MET A 1 -10.69 1.16 -19.80
N ASN A 2 -10.94 1.40 -18.51
CA ASN A 2 -9.88 1.80 -17.58
C ASN A 2 -8.99 0.59 -17.34
N ARG A 3 -7.77 0.65 -17.85
CA ARG A 3 -6.76 -0.40 -17.67
C ARG A 3 -5.91 0.01 -16.47
N LEU A 4 -6.13 -0.67 -15.36
CA LEU A 4 -5.25 -0.54 -14.19
C LEU A 4 -3.83 -0.96 -14.56
N ARG A 5 -2.85 -0.19 -14.10
CA ARG A 5 -1.43 -0.49 -14.27
C ARG A 5 -0.78 -0.69 -12.91
N ILE A 6 0.03 -1.73 -12.77
CA ILE A 6 0.81 -1.96 -11.56
C ILE A 6 2.25 -1.53 -11.84
N CYS A 7 2.82 -0.69 -10.98
CA CYS A 7 4.18 -0.17 -11.12
C CYS A 7 4.88 -0.21 -9.77
N ALA A 8 6.20 -0.45 -9.76
CA ALA A 8 7.00 -0.28 -8.55
C ALA A 8 7.03 1.21 -8.18
N LEU A 9 6.94 1.52 -6.88
CA LEU A 9 6.98 2.88 -6.34
C LEU A 9 8.40 3.27 -5.95
N GLY A 10 8.74 4.53 -6.17
CA GLY A 10 10.00 5.12 -5.76
C GLY A 10 9.85 6.02 -4.52
N PRO A 11 10.96 6.59 -4.02
CA PRO A 11 10.95 7.48 -2.85
C PRO A 11 10.03 8.70 -3.01
N GLY A 12 9.84 9.19 -4.24
CA GLY A 12 8.96 10.32 -4.53
C GLY A 12 7.46 10.03 -4.37
N ASP A 13 7.07 8.76 -4.33
CA ASP A 13 5.67 8.34 -4.25
C ASP A 13 5.18 8.16 -2.80
N ARG A 14 6.08 8.27 -1.81
CA ARG A 14 5.81 7.99 -0.39
C ARG A 14 4.54 8.66 0.12
N ASP A 15 4.44 9.97 -0.02
CA ASP A 15 3.34 10.73 0.59
C ASP A 15 1.98 10.35 -0.02
N ALA A 16 1.96 10.12 -1.35
CA ALA A 16 0.77 9.65 -2.05
C ALA A 16 0.40 8.22 -1.62
N ALA A 17 1.38 7.33 -1.47
CA ALA A 17 1.16 5.96 -1.06
C ALA A 17 0.61 5.85 0.37
N VAL A 18 1.22 6.59 1.31
CA VAL A 18 0.75 6.67 2.71
C VAL A 18 -0.68 7.22 2.78
N ALA A 19 -1.00 8.25 1.97
CA ALA A 19 -2.36 8.78 1.91
C ALA A 19 -3.39 7.73 1.44
N VAL A 20 -3.04 6.93 0.42
CA VAL A 20 -3.90 5.85 -0.08
C VAL A 20 -4.08 4.74 0.96
N ILE A 21 -2.99 4.28 1.59
CA ILE A 21 -3.04 3.24 2.65
C ILE A 21 -3.95 3.70 3.80
N ASN A 22 -3.72 4.92 4.31
CA ASN A 22 -4.48 5.39 5.47
C ASN A 22 -5.95 5.66 5.11
N THR A 23 -6.24 6.01 3.85
CA THR A 23 -7.63 6.15 3.38
C THR A 23 -8.32 4.79 3.35
N ALA A 24 -7.67 3.76 2.82
CA ALA A 24 -8.19 2.40 2.83
C ALA A 24 -8.40 1.88 4.27
N ALA A 25 -7.41 2.05 5.14
CA ALA A 25 -7.48 1.63 6.55
C ALA A 25 -8.64 2.30 7.33
N ARG A 26 -8.99 3.54 6.98
CA ARG A 26 -10.16 4.21 7.56
C ARG A 26 -11.48 3.66 7.02
N TRP A 27 -11.54 3.35 5.73
CA TRP A 27 -12.72 2.73 5.12
C TRP A 27 -12.99 1.32 5.63
N ASP A 28 -11.97 0.57 6.03
CA ASP A 28 -12.17 -0.74 6.66
C ASP A 28 -13.12 -0.67 7.86
N ARG A 29 -13.17 0.48 8.57
CA ARG A 29 -14.13 0.70 9.67
C ARG A 29 -15.59 0.78 9.21
N ASP A 30 -15.80 1.14 7.96
CA ASP A 30 -17.12 1.27 7.34
C ASP A 30 -17.58 -0.05 6.69
N PHE A 31 -16.65 -0.95 6.33
CA PHE A 31 -16.94 -2.15 5.55
C PHE A 31 -16.68 -3.48 6.27
N LEU A 32 -15.79 -3.51 7.26
CA LEU A 32 -15.39 -4.74 7.95
C LEU A 32 -15.99 -4.83 9.36
N PRO A 33 -16.32 -6.05 9.84
CA PRO A 33 -16.63 -6.28 11.24
C PRO A 33 -15.48 -5.81 12.14
N ALA A 34 -15.79 -5.27 13.32
CA ALA A 34 -14.78 -4.71 14.23
C ALA A 34 -13.66 -5.69 14.63
N ALA A 35 -13.95 -7.00 14.63
CA ALA A 35 -12.96 -8.05 14.92
C ALA A 35 -11.97 -8.30 13.77
N GLU A 36 -12.28 -7.82 12.56
CA GLU A 36 -11.48 -8.00 11.35
C GLU A 36 -10.75 -6.70 10.95
N ILE A 37 -10.99 -5.59 11.66
CA ILE A 37 -10.29 -4.33 11.43
C ILE A 37 -8.84 -4.48 11.93
N HIS A 38 -7.91 -4.40 11.00
CA HIS A 38 -6.50 -4.21 11.31
C HIS A 38 -6.19 -2.72 11.18
N ASP A 39 -5.62 -2.11 12.23
CA ASP A 39 -5.16 -0.73 12.14
C ASP A 39 -3.89 -0.70 11.27
N LEU A 40 -4.09 -0.39 10.00
CA LEU A 40 -3.05 -0.30 8.97
C LEU A 40 -2.66 1.16 8.70
N GLU A 41 -3.13 2.12 9.51
CA GLU A 41 -2.66 3.50 9.37
C GLU A 41 -1.15 3.57 9.65
N MET A 42 -0.46 4.27 8.76
CA MET A 42 1.00 4.34 8.73
C MET A 42 1.47 5.79 8.62
N THR A 43 2.54 6.14 9.33
CA THR A 43 3.23 7.43 9.14
C THR A 43 4.30 7.32 8.04
N PRO A 44 4.75 8.44 7.45
CA PRO A 44 5.88 8.43 6.52
C PRO A 44 7.15 7.76 7.09
N GLU A 45 7.42 7.90 8.38
CA GLU A 45 8.58 7.28 9.03
C GLU A 45 8.44 5.76 9.15
N GLN A 46 7.22 5.28 9.42
CA GLN A 46 6.92 3.84 9.42
C GLN A 46 7.06 3.28 8.01
N TRP A 47 6.58 3.99 6.99
CA TRP A 47 6.78 3.63 5.58
C TRP A 47 8.26 3.46 5.23
N GLU A 48 9.10 4.41 5.62
CA GLU A 48 10.55 4.35 5.37
C GLU A 48 11.22 3.18 6.10
N ALA A 49 10.76 2.85 7.30
CA ALA A 49 11.24 1.67 8.02
C ALA A 49 10.86 0.38 7.28
N GLU A 50 9.62 0.31 6.78
CA GLU A 50 9.07 -0.81 6.02
C GLU A 50 9.72 -0.96 4.64
N ALA A 51 10.04 0.14 3.96
CA ALA A 51 10.71 0.17 2.67
C ALA A 51 12.13 -0.43 2.70
N ARG A 52 12.71 -0.66 3.89
CA ARG A 52 13.99 -1.38 4.03
C ARG A 52 13.87 -2.88 3.75
N ARG A 53 12.67 -3.44 3.90
CA ARG A 53 12.39 -4.88 3.72
C ARG A 53 11.39 -5.17 2.60
N LEU A 54 10.54 -4.19 2.25
CA LEU A 54 9.51 -4.30 1.24
C LEU A 54 9.90 -3.59 -0.06
N VAL A 55 9.45 -4.15 -1.17
CA VAL A 55 9.32 -3.42 -2.44
C VAL A 55 7.87 -3.01 -2.59
N TRP A 56 7.63 -1.70 -2.68
CA TRP A 56 6.29 -1.15 -2.80
C TRP A 56 5.82 -1.12 -4.26
N TYR A 57 4.56 -1.49 -4.47
CA TYR A 57 3.89 -1.41 -5.76
C TYR A 57 2.61 -0.60 -5.63
N GLY A 58 2.35 0.24 -6.63
CA GLY A 58 1.15 1.03 -6.77
C GLY A 58 0.30 0.55 -7.94
N VAL A 59 -1.02 0.64 -7.77
CA VAL A 59 -2.00 0.46 -8.84
C VAL A 59 -2.47 1.83 -9.30
N PHE A 60 -2.36 2.10 -10.59
CA PHE A 60 -2.71 3.36 -11.21
C PHE A 60 -3.91 3.21 -12.14
N ASP A 61 -4.89 4.10 -11.99
CA ASP A 61 -5.90 4.39 -13.00
C ASP A 61 -5.53 5.70 -13.70
N ALA A 62 -5.20 5.62 -14.99
CA ALA A 62 -4.45 6.66 -15.70
C ALA A 62 -3.16 7.04 -14.94
N ASP A 63 -3.12 8.23 -14.35
CA ASP A 63 -1.99 8.76 -13.56
C ASP A 63 -2.32 8.90 -12.07
N VAL A 64 -3.47 8.40 -11.62
CA VAL A 64 -3.90 8.46 -10.23
C VAL A 64 -3.56 7.14 -9.53
N LEU A 65 -2.80 7.23 -8.45
CA LEU A 65 -2.53 6.10 -7.55
C LEU A 65 -3.80 5.78 -6.75
N VAL A 66 -4.33 4.56 -6.92
CA VAL A 66 -5.60 4.13 -6.32
C VAL A 66 -5.45 2.96 -5.35
N ALA A 67 -4.34 2.23 -5.39
CA ALA A 67 -4.03 1.19 -4.42
C ALA A 67 -2.51 1.04 -4.23
N VAL A 68 -2.11 0.51 -3.08
CA VAL A 68 -0.71 0.25 -2.73
C VAL A 68 -0.63 -1.14 -2.09
N GLY A 69 0.44 -1.89 -2.41
CA GLY A 69 0.75 -3.15 -1.76
C GLY A 69 2.26 -3.35 -1.64
N GLY A 70 2.69 -4.01 -0.56
CA GLY A 70 4.09 -4.32 -0.31
C GLY A 70 4.41 -5.77 -0.70
N LEU A 71 5.55 -5.99 -1.35
CA LEU A 71 6.09 -7.34 -1.54
C LEU A 71 7.36 -7.53 -0.72
N GLU A 72 7.34 -8.53 0.16
CA GLU A 72 8.50 -8.95 0.95
C GLU A 72 9.09 -10.22 0.35
N HIS A 73 10.35 -10.19 -0.11
CA HIS A 73 11.00 -11.40 -0.61
C HIS A 73 11.45 -12.30 0.55
N VAL A 74 10.86 -13.49 0.65
CA VAL A 74 11.14 -14.49 1.69
C VAL A 74 11.53 -15.80 1.02
N ARG A 75 12.83 -16.11 1.04
CA ARG A 75 13.44 -17.28 0.38
C ARG A 75 13.15 -17.28 -1.13
N ASP A 76 12.29 -18.19 -1.59
CA ASP A 76 11.98 -18.43 -3.01
C ASP A 76 10.62 -17.84 -3.42
N ALA A 77 9.97 -17.08 -2.53
CA ALA A 77 8.65 -16.50 -2.76
C ALA A 77 8.58 -15.05 -2.27
N ALA A 78 7.60 -14.29 -2.76
CA ALA A 78 7.27 -12.97 -2.25
C ALA A 78 5.93 -13.03 -1.50
N LEU A 79 5.90 -12.45 -0.29
CA LEU A 79 4.68 -12.30 0.50
C LEU A 79 4.05 -10.94 0.19
N LEU A 80 2.74 -10.94 -0.07
CA LEU A 80 1.95 -9.72 -0.13
C LEU A 80 1.67 -9.23 1.29
N ARG A 81 1.96 -7.95 1.52
CA ARG A 81 1.77 -7.25 2.78
C ARG A 81 0.86 -6.05 2.55
#